data_AF-A0A165QBG8-F1
#
_entry.id   AF-A0A165QBG8-F1
#
_cell.length_a   1.000
_cell.length_b   1.000
_cell.length_c   1.000
_cell.angle_alpha   90.00
_cell.angle_beta   90.00
_cell.angle_gamma   90.00
#
_symmetry.space_group_name_H-M   'P 1'
#
loop_
_entity.id
_entity.type
_entity.pdbx_description
1 polymer ?
#
loop_
_entity_poly.entity_id
_entity_poly.type
_entity_poly.pdbx_seq_one_letter_code
_entity_poly.pdbx_strand_id
1 'polypeptide(L)'
;MAQIIFRLIGNKQPQSWSLPINGATAVKPGTRQSKLINYYKGNDSIFTEDVLAENKEIKPSKLPVFYKNDVTGKTELRVNETDTNLIQLLKAHSWYGKKYEIYSLEKESENALAEYDLKLKAADLVKDLDDLELRSKAMVVFGLHAMQWQIPVANHKLKEMAFNNPKEIINKLEAKDFESQYISAQAYVEGIVKNNQGQTKVVWTDTEETILTLAVGEVGNIELGNFLNNGSDQAVNTLQAIAHKLGIDSNTTTASVSLDDSLIKEKDAEIKRLQEQITQKEADTSKDDLIAQLQAQLAEASKGGNEEIVVVPETSGDLTLEEAQAKYLDKFGKEVGPRFKNDIDWIKAELAK
;
A
#
# COMPACT_ATOMS: atom_id res chain seq x y z
N MET A 1 -31.02 -14.96 18.06
CA MET A 1 -29.69 -15.50 18.39
C MET A 1 -28.75 -15.07 17.30
N ALA A 2 -27.63 -14.44 17.65
CA ALA A 2 -26.66 -14.01 16.67
C ALA A 2 -25.87 -15.21 16.11
N GLN A 3 -25.51 -15.15 14.83
CA GLN A 3 -24.89 -16.24 14.09
C GLN A 3 -23.61 -15.73 13.45
N ILE A 4 -22.54 -16.51 13.56
CA ILE A 4 -21.30 -16.27 12.83
C ILE A 4 -21.37 -17.01 11.51
N ILE A 5 -21.09 -16.31 10.42
CA ILE A 5 -21.12 -16.86 9.07
C ILE A 5 -19.67 -17.11 8.63
N PHE A 6 -19.34 -18.34 8.26
CA PHE A 6 -18.09 -18.68 7.60
C PHE A 6 -18.36 -18.87 6.11
N ARG A 7 -17.60 -18.21 5.24
CA ARG A 7 -17.81 -18.23 3.78
C ARG A 7 -16.57 -18.75 3.06
N LEU A 8 -16.76 -19.55 2.00
CA LEU A 8 -15.66 -19.99 1.15
C LEU A 8 -15.01 -18.81 0.40
N ILE A 9 -13.68 -18.77 0.42
CA ILE A 9 -12.84 -17.82 -0.32
C ILE A 9 -12.61 -18.35 -1.73
N GLY A 10 -12.79 -17.48 -2.73
CA GLY A 10 -12.48 -17.73 -4.13
C GLY A 10 -13.70 -17.82 -5.06
N ASN A 11 -13.42 -18.03 -6.35
CA ASN A 11 -14.44 -17.96 -7.41
C ASN A 11 -15.32 -19.21 -7.49
N LYS A 12 -14.86 -20.36 -6.95
CA LYS A 12 -15.63 -21.61 -6.98
C LYS A 12 -16.59 -21.67 -5.80
N GLN A 13 -17.89 -21.78 -6.09
CA GLN A 13 -18.98 -21.82 -5.11
C GLN A 13 -19.81 -23.11 -5.30
N PRO A 14 -19.30 -24.26 -4.80
CA PRO A 14 -19.98 -25.56 -4.96
C PRO A 14 -21.30 -25.61 -4.17
N GLN A 15 -22.22 -26.49 -4.57
CA GLN A 15 -23.50 -26.67 -3.86
C GLN A 15 -23.32 -27.07 -2.39
N SER A 16 -22.33 -27.90 -2.13
CA SER A 16 -21.94 -28.32 -0.79
C SER A 16 -20.43 -28.48 -0.70
N TRP A 17 -19.86 -28.14 0.45
CA TRP A 17 -18.44 -28.37 0.73
C TRP A 17 -18.23 -28.77 2.18
N SER A 18 -17.53 -29.88 2.39
CA SER A 18 -17.19 -30.39 3.72
C SER A 18 -15.75 -30.08 4.07
N LEU A 19 -15.52 -29.55 5.26
CA LEU A 19 -14.17 -29.37 5.82
C LEU A 19 -13.60 -30.74 6.23
N PRO A 20 -12.47 -31.19 5.65
CA PRO A 20 -11.81 -32.41 6.09
C PRO A 20 -11.13 -32.17 7.43
N ILE A 21 -11.59 -32.88 8.45
CA ILE A 21 -11.08 -32.76 9.82
C ILE A 21 -10.17 -33.93 10.22
N ASN A 22 -10.14 -35.00 9.43
CA ASN A 22 -9.33 -36.17 9.74
C ASN A 22 -7.84 -35.82 9.75
N GLY A 23 -7.21 -35.92 10.92
CA GLY A 23 -5.80 -35.58 11.09
C GLY A 23 -5.52 -34.07 11.15
N ALA A 24 -6.55 -33.22 11.29
CA ALA A 24 -6.35 -31.80 11.48
C ALA A 24 -5.61 -31.52 12.79
N THR A 25 -4.63 -30.63 12.74
CA THR A 25 -3.84 -30.20 13.90
C THR A 25 -3.86 -28.69 14.04
N ALA A 26 -3.86 -28.20 15.27
CA ALA A 26 -3.64 -26.78 15.58
C ALA A 26 -2.69 -26.62 16.76
N VAL A 27 -2.09 -25.44 16.88
CA VAL A 27 -1.23 -25.09 18.01
C VAL A 27 -2.11 -24.79 19.22
N LYS A 28 -1.90 -25.51 20.32
CA LYS A 28 -2.65 -25.30 21.56
C LYS A 28 -2.14 -24.06 22.30
N PRO A 29 -3.01 -23.12 22.70
CA PRO A 29 -2.61 -21.94 23.48
C PRO A 29 -1.77 -22.34 24.70
N GLY A 30 -0.65 -21.66 24.91
CA GLY A 30 0.30 -21.97 26.00
C GLY A 30 1.30 -23.09 25.70
N THR A 31 1.18 -23.78 24.57
CA THR A 31 2.18 -24.76 24.11
C THR A 31 2.69 -24.41 22.72
N ARG A 32 3.93 -24.79 22.40
CA ARG A 32 4.47 -24.69 21.03
C ARG A 32 4.16 -25.92 20.16
N GLN A 33 3.40 -26.88 20.69
CA GLN A 33 3.16 -28.15 20.03
C GLN A 33 1.85 -28.13 19.25
N SER A 34 1.87 -28.70 18.05
CA SER A 34 0.66 -28.95 17.28
C SER A 34 -0.03 -30.20 17.83
N LYS A 35 -1.33 -30.09 18.11
CA LYS A 35 -2.16 -31.14 18.70
C LYS A 35 -3.35 -31.43 17.80
N LEU A 36 -3.85 -32.66 17.86
CA LEU A 36 -5.01 -33.10 17.07
C LEU A 36 -6.27 -32.36 17.53
N ILE A 37 -6.96 -31.74 16.58
CA ILE A 37 -8.23 -31.05 16.81
C ILE A 37 -9.39 -31.83 16.21
N ASN A 38 -10.52 -31.85 16.90
CA ASN A 38 -11.76 -32.45 16.45
C ASN A 38 -12.96 -31.66 16.99
N TYR A 39 -14.11 -31.82 16.35
CA TYR A 39 -15.35 -31.22 16.85
C TYR A 39 -15.99 -32.11 17.90
N TYR A 40 -16.19 -31.61 19.11
CA TYR A 40 -16.87 -32.34 20.19
C TYR A 40 -18.04 -31.49 20.69
N LYS A 41 -19.24 -31.75 20.15
CA LYS A 41 -20.43 -30.94 20.42
C LYS A 41 -20.71 -30.85 21.93
N GLY A 42 -20.73 -29.64 22.46
CA GLY A 42 -21.03 -29.36 23.87
C GLY A 42 -19.82 -29.37 24.82
N ASN A 43 -18.59 -29.57 24.32
CA ASN A 43 -17.37 -29.45 25.11
C ASN A 43 -16.68 -28.10 24.88
N ASP A 44 -15.91 -27.63 25.85
CA ASP A 44 -15.22 -26.35 25.75
C ASP A 44 -13.89 -26.42 24.99
N SER A 45 -13.26 -27.59 24.88
CA SER A 45 -11.98 -27.78 24.18
C SER A 45 -12.15 -28.46 22.81
N ILE A 46 -11.37 -27.99 21.83
CA ILE A 46 -11.26 -28.59 20.50
C ILE A 46 -10.15 -29.64 20.42
N PHE A 47 -9.28 -29.72 21.43
CA PHE A 47 -8.12 -30.60 21.44
C PHE A 47 -8.51 -32.00 21.92
N THR A 48 -8.19 -33.00 21.11
CA THR A 48 -8.57 -34.40 21.40
C THR A 48 -7.96 -34.91 22.71
N GLU A 49 -6.76 -34.44 23.08
CA GLU A 49 -6.12 -34.83 24.34
C GLU A 49 -6.90 -34.37 25.58
N ASP A 50 -7.48 -33.17 25.55
CA ASP A 50 -8.18 -32.59 26.69
C ASP A 50 -9.53 -33.29 26.90
N VAL A 51 -10.27 -33.47 25.81
CA VAL A 51 -11.59 -34.11 25.85
C VAL A 51 -11.48 -35.57 26.27
N LEU A 52 -10.47 -36.31 25.78
CA LEU A 52 -10.26 -37.70 26.17
C LEU A 52 -9.70 -37.86 27.59
N ALA A 53 -9.02 -36.83 28.13
CA ALA A 53 -8.61 -36.82 29.53
C ALA A 53 -9.81 -36.70 30.48
N GLU A 54 -10.81 -35.90 30.10
CA GLU A 54 -12.06 -35.72 30.86
C GLU A 54 -13.03 -36.90 30.66
N ASN A 55 -13.21 -37.35 29.43
CA ASN A 55 -14.11 -38.45 29.10
C ASN A 55 -13.59 -39.30 27.93
N LYS A 56 -13.06 -40.48 28.27
CA LYS A 56 -12.46 -41.43 27.31
C LYS A 56 -13.43 -42.02 26.29
N GLU A 57 -14.74 -41.94 26.52
CA GLU A 57 -15.76 -42.54 25.64
C GLU A 57 -16.38 -41.53 24.66
N ILE A 58 -16.08 -40.24 24.78
CA ILE A 58 -16.60 -39.22 23.87
C ILE A 58 -16.03 -39.43 22.46
N LYS A 59 -16.95 -39.51 21.48
CA LYS A 59 -16.62 -39.60 20.05
C LYS A 59 -16.74 -38.22 19.38
N PRO A 60 -15.88 -37.91 18.39
CA PRO A 60 -16.02 -36.70 17.59
C PRO A 60 -17.38 -36.61 16.89
N SER A 61 -17.96 -35.41 16.92
CA SER A 61 -19.18 -35.08 16.19
C SER A 61 -18.88 -34.79 14.72
N LYS A 62 -19.82 -35.11 13.83
CA LYS A 62 -19.72 -34.75 12.41
C LYS A 62 -19.80 -33.23 12.26
N LEU A 63 -18.85 -32.65 11.53
CA LEU A 63 -18.88 -31.23 11.19
C LEU A 63 -20.07 -30.89 10.29
N PRO A 64 -20.75 -29.76 10.54
CA PRO A 64 -21.69 -29.18 9.59
C PRO A 64 -21.02 -28.91 8.24
N VAL A 65 -21.78 -29.11 7.16
CA VAL A 65 -21.34 -28.89 5.78
C VAL A 65 -21.63 -27.43 5.40
N PHE A 66 -20.76 -26.82 4.61
CA PHE A 66 -21.02 -25.52 4.00
C PHE A 66 -21.98 -25.73 2.83
N TYR A 67 -23.04 -24.93 2.76
CA TYR A 67 -24.04 -25.01 1.70
C TYR A 67 -24.07 -23.74 0.88
N LYS A 68 -24.35 -23.87 -0.41
CA LYS A 68 -24.62 -22.71 -1.26
C LYS A 68 -25.91 -22.04 -0.79
N ASN A 69 -25.80 -20.77 -0.46
CA ASN A 69 -26.95 -19.91 -0.21
C ASN A 69 -27.41 -19.34 -1.55
N ASP A 70 -28.66 -19.62 -1.93
CA ASP A 70 -29.22 -19.18 -3.21
C ASP A 70 -29.36 -17.65 -3.32
N VAL A 71 -29.49 -16.95 -2.20
CA VAL A 71 -29.63 -15.49 -2.16
C VAL A 71 -28.31 -14.81 -2.44
N THR A 72 -27.23 -15.27 -1.79
CA THR A 72 -25.89 -14.66 -1.95
C THR A 72 -25.10 -15.30 -3.09
N GLY A 73 -25.51 -16.48 -3.55
CA GLY A 73 -24.75 -17.31 -4.49
C GLY A 73 -23.45 -17.87 -3.91
N LYS A 74 -23.20 -17.68 -2.61
CA LYS A 74 -21.95 -18.07 -1.92
C LYS A 74 -22.18 -19.32 -1.06
N THR A 75 -21.12 -20.09 -0.92
CA THR A 75 -21.09 -21.31 -0.10
C THR A 75 -20.68 -20.92 1.31
N GLU A 76 -21.61 -21.03 2.25
CA GLU A 76 -21.45 -20.55 3.62
C GLU A 76 -21.89 -21.59 4.65
N LEU A 77 -21.32 -21.49 5.84
CA LEU A 77 -21.68 -22.23 7.03
C LEU A 77 -22.11 -21.23 8.11
N ARG A 78 -23.35 -21.35 8.58
CA ARG A 78 -23.89 -20.52 9.66
C ARG A 78 -23.75 -21.28 10.98
N VAL A 79 -22.99 -20.71 11.90
CA VAL A 79 -22.72 -21.28 13.22
C VAL A 79 -23.37 -20.40 14.27
N ASN A 80 -24.04 -21.01 15.24
CA ASN A 80 -24.60 -20.27 16.38
C ASN A 80 -23.43 -19.77 17.26
N GLU A 81 -23.48 -18.52 17.70
CA GLU A 81 -22.45 -17.93 18.58
C GLU A 81 -22.24 -18.70 19.89
N THR A 82 -23.27 -19.43 20.32
CA THR A 82 -23.20 -20.29 21.51
C THR A 82 -22.28 -21.51 21.33
N ASP A 83 -22.00 -21.94 20.09
CA ASP A 83 -21.12 -23.07 19.80
C ASP A 83 -19.65 -22.61 19.69
N THR A 84 -19.10 -22.20 20.83
CA THR A 84 -17.72 -21.73 20.97
C THR A 84 -16.72 -22.77 20.48
N ASN A 85 -16.99 -24.07 20.71
CA ASN A 85 -16.16 -25.18 20.25
C ASN A 85 -16.01 -25.19 18.72
N LEU A 86 -17.14 -25.15 18.00
CA LEU A 86 -17.13 -25.15 16.55
C LEU A 86 -16.46 -23.90 15.98
N ILE A 87 -16.71 -22.73 16.59
CA ILE A 87 -16.09 -21.47 16.17
C ILE A 87 -14.58 -21.51 16.36
N GLN A 88 -14.10 -21.98 17.51
CA GLN A 88 -12.67 -22.11 17.80
C GLN A 88 -12.00 -23.07 16.84
N LEU A 89 -12.64 -24.22 16.59
CA LEU A 89 -12.15 -25.23 15.66
C LEU A 89 -12.01 -24.68 14.24
N LEU A 90 -13.05 -23.98 13.76
CA LEU A 90 -13.05 -23.36 12.43
C LEU A 90 -11.98 -22.27 12.29
N LYS A 91 -11.70 -21.50 13.34
CA LYS A 91 -10.63 -20.50 13.35
C LYS A 91 -9.23 -21.12 13.43
N ALA A 92 -9.08 -22.22 14.16
CA ALA A 92 -7.79 -22.89 14.39
C ALA A 92 -7.36 -23.79 13.22
N HIS A 93 -8.28 -24.16 12.33
CA HIS A 93 -7.99 -25.04 11.21
C HIS A 93 -6.99 -24.42 10.22
N SER A 94 -6.12 -25.26 9.65
CA SER A 94 -5.06 -24.84 8.69
C SER A 94 -5.58 -24.23 7.38
N TRP A 95 -6.87 -24.37 7.10
CA TRP A 95 -7.55 -23.87 5.90
C TRP A 95 -8.28 -22.55 6.13
N TYR A 96 -8.36 -22.09 7.39
CA TYR A 96 -8.87 -20.77 7.72
C TYR A 96 -7.98 -19.69 7.10
N GLY A 97 -8.59 -18.68 6.48
CA GLY A 97 -7.90 -17.64 5.70
C GLY A 97 -7.39 -18.08 4.33
N LYS A 98 -7.42 -19.39 4.00
CA LYS A 98 -7.00 -19.93 2.69
C LYS A 98 -8.17 -20.39 1.84
N LYS A 99 -9.13 -21.10 2.46
CA LYS A 99 -10.30 -21.68 1.78
C LYS A 99 -11.61 -21.09 2.29
N TYR A 100 -11.65 -20.61 3.53
CA TYR A 100 -12.81 -19.93 4.08
C TYR A 100 -12.39 -18.92 5.13
N GLU A 101 -13.23 -17.92 5.37
CA GLU A 101 -13.05 -16.91 6.42
C GLU A 101 -14.38 -16.56 7.05
N ILE A 102 -14.32 -15.82 8.16
CA ILE A 102 -15.50 -15.23 8.77
C ILE A 102 -15.98 -14.10 7.87
N TYR A 103 -17.25 -14.16 7.50
CA TYR A 103 -17.93 -13.13 6.76
C TYR A 103 -18.30 -11.98 7.72
N SER A 104 -17.85 -10.78 7.37
CA SER A 104 -18.37 -9.52 7.91
C SER A 104 -18.76 -8.65 6.72
N LEU A 105 -19.93 -8.02 6.80
CA LEU A 105 -20.41 -7.09 5.77
C LEU A 105 -19.44 -5.91 5.60
N GLU A 106 -18.87 -5.41 6.70
CA GLU A 106 -17.89 -4.33 6.70
C GLU A 106 -16.64 -4.73 5.90
N LYS A 107 -16.05 -5.88 6.21
CA LYS A 107 -14.86 -6.38 5.51
C LYS A 107 -15.12 -6.67 4.02
N GLU A 108 -16.28 -7.21 3.67
CA GLU A 108 -16.64 -7.42 2.26
C GLU A 108 -16.80 -6.07 1.54
N SER A 109 -17.37 -5.07 2.21
CA SER A 109 -17.55 -3.73 1.66
C SER A 109 -16.22 -3.00 1.48
N GLU A 110 -15.31 -3.11 2.45
CA GLU A 110 -13.94 -2.58 2.36
C GLU A 110 -13.15 -3.23 1.22
N ASN A 111 -13.21 -4.56 1.10
CA ASN A 111 -12.55 -5.28 0.01
C ASN A 111 -13.12 -4.88 -1.36
N ALA A 112 -14.45 -4.75 -1.47
CA ALA A 112 -15.09 -4.31 -2.68
C ALA A 112 -14.70 -2.86 -3.03
N LEU A 113 -14.68 -1.97 -2.04
CA LEU A 113 -14.25 -0.58 -2.21
C LEU A 113 -12.80 -0.52 -2.71
N ALA A 114 -11.87 -1.25 -2.09
CA ALA A 114 -10.49 -1.33 -2.54
C ALA A 114 -10.36 -1.86 -3.98
N GLU A 115 -11.21 -2.82 -4.39
CA GLU A 115 -11.26 -3.27 -5.77
C GLU A 115 -11.78 -2.18 -6.73
N TYR A 116 -12.80 -1.42 -6.33
CA TYR A 116 -13.30 -0.28 -7.10
C TYR A 116 -12.25 0.82 -7.23
N ASP A 117 -11.53 1.15 -6.16
CA ASP A 117 -10.47 2.15 -6.17
C ASP A 117 -9.33 1.76 -7.12
N LEU A 118 -8.97 0.47 -7.16
CA LEU A 118 -8.00 -0.05 -8.13
C LEU A 118 -8.50 0.08 -9.58
N LYS A 119 -9.79 -0.18 -9.83
CA LYS A 119 -10.39 -0.02 -11.17
C LYS A 119 -10.42 1.44 -11.60
N LEU A 120 -10.78 2.35 -10.69
CA LEU A 120 -10.77 3.79 -10.96
C LEU A 120 -9.35 4.27 -11.26
N LYS A 121 -8.39 3.91 -10.41
CA LYS A 121 -6.97 4.25 -10.62
C LYS A 121 -6.45 3.73 -11.97
N ALA A 122 -6.76 2.47 -12.32
CA ALA A 122 -6.37 1.91 -13.61
C ALA A 122 -7.06 2.62 -14.79
N ALA A 123 -8.33 2.99 -14.64
CA ALA A 123 -9.09 3.72 -15.66
C ALA A 123 -8.53 5.14 -15.89
N ASP A 124 -8.12 5.83 -14.82
CA ASP A 124 -7.52 7.16 -14.90
C ASP A 124 -6.19 7.14 -15.66
N LEU A 125 -5.37 6.10 -15.48
CA LEU A 125 -4.09 5.94 -16.20
C LEU A 125 -4.25 5.79 -17.73
N VAL A 126 -5.42 5.33 -18.18
CA VAL A 126 -5.75 5.09 -19.59
C VAL A 126 -6.76 6.09 -20.16
N LYS A 127 -7.11 7.13 -19.40
CA LYS A 127 -8.09 8.14 -19.79
C LYS A 127 -7.43 9.24 -20.64
N ASP A 128 -8.20 9.77 -21.60
CA ASP A 128 -7.89 10.95 -22.42
C ASP A 128 -6.46 10.99 -22.96
N LEU A 129 -6.07 9.92 -23.65
CA LEU A 129 -4.75 9.78 -24.28
C LEU A 129 -4.81 10.22 -25.73
N ASP A 130 -3.78 10.95 -26.18
CA ASP A 130 -3.58 11.23 -27.59
C ASP A 130 -3.29 9.94 -28.38
N ASP A 131 -3.53 9.96 -29.69
CA ASP A 131 -3.40 8.77 -30.55
C ASP A 131 -2.03 8.07 -30.44
N LEU A 132 -0.96 8.87 -30.33
CA LEU A 132 0.40 8.37 -30.17
C LEU A 132 0.61 7.75 -28.77
N GLU A 133 0.23 8.48 -27.72
CA GLU A 133 0.36 8.01 -26.34
C GLU A 133 -0.43 6.72 -26.10
N LEU A 134 -1.64 6.66 -26.67
CA LEU A 134 -2.52 5.50 -26.60
C LEU A 134 -1.86 4.27 -27.22
N ARG A 135 -1.27 4.39 -28.41
CA ARG A 135 -0.57 3.28 -29.07
C ARG A 135 0.67 2.87 -28.29
N SER A 136 1.46 3.83 -27.82
CA SER A 136 2.66 3.55 -27.04
C SER A 136 2.33 2.84 -25.73
N LYS A 137 1.34 3.32 -24.97
CA LYS A 137 0.85 2.65 -23.74
C LYS A 137 0.26 1.27 -24.04
N ALA A 138 -0.50 1.13 -25.13
CA ALA A 138 -1.00 -0.18 -25.56
C ALA A 138 0.16 -1.14 -25.86
N MET A 139 1.23 -0.65 -26.49
CA MET A 139 2.39 -1.47 -26.80
C MET A 139 3.25 -1.80 -25.57
N VAL A 140 3.28 -0.94 -24.55
CA VAL A 140 3.88 -1.29 -23.25
C VAL A 140 3.08 -2.40 -22.55
N VAL A 141 1.74 -2.30 -22.57
CA VAL A 141 0.87 -3.25 -21.85
C VAL A 141 0.79 -4.60 -22.56
N PHE A 142 0.63 -4.58 -23.88
CA PHE A 142 0.34 -5.76 -24.69
C PHE A 142 1.55 -6.22 -25.52
N GLY A 143 2.56 -5.38 -25.76
CA GLY A 143 3.71 -5.69 -26.61
C GLY A 143 3.46 -5.34 -28.09
N LEU A 144 4.39 -5.76 -28.98
CA LEU A 144 4.42 -5.40 -30.41
C LEU A 144 3.12 -5.62 -31.19
N HIS A 145 2.27 -6.56 -30.78
CA HIS A 145 1.01 -6.83 -31.49
C HIS A 145 0.03 -5.65 -31.43
N ALA A 146 0.13 -4.80 -30.40
CA ALA A 146 -0.67 -3.59 -30.29
C ALA A 146 -0.32 -2.53 -31.34
N MET A 147 0.88 -2.60 -31.95
CA MET A 147 1.31 -1.68 -33.00
C MET A 147 0.39 -1.70 -34.22
N GLN A 148 -0.19 -2.87 -34.52
CA GLN A 148 -1.07 -3.08 -35.67
C GLN A 148 -2.54 -2.74 -35.38
N TRP A 149 -2.88 -2.42 -34.13
CA TRP A 149 -4.25 -2.11 -33.77
C TRP A 149 -4.65 -0.72 -34.27
N GLN A 150 -5.91 -0.61 -34.66
CA GLN A 150 -6.54 0.69 -34.87
C GLN A 150 -6.74 1.39 -33.52
N ILE A 151 -6.69 2.73 -33.52
CA ILE A 151 -6.87 3.58 -32.32
C ILE A 151 -8.08 3.16 -31.48
N PRO A 152 -9.30 2.94 -32.05
CA PRO A 152 -10.45 2.54 -31.25
C PRO A 152 -10.29 1.16 -30.60
N VAL A 153 -9.59 0.24 -31.27
CA VAL A 153 -9.33 -1.12 -30.76
C VAL A 153 -8.33 -1.08 -29.62
N ALA A 154 -7.25 -0.32 -29.76
CA ALA A 154 -6.26 -0.12 -28.70
C ALA A 154 -6.89 0.52 -27.45
N ASN A 155 -7.73 1.56 -27.64
CA ASN A 155 -8.46 2.20 -26.55
C ASN A 155 -9.40 1.24 -25.85
N HIS A 156 -10.19 0.49 -26.61
CA HIS A 156 -11.09 -0.51 -26.06
C HIS A 156 -10.33 -1.58 -25.26
N LYS A 157 -9.24 -2.12 -25.80
CA LYS A 157 -8.43 -3.18 -25.16
C LYS A 157 -7.76 -2.70 -23.87
N LEU A 158 -7.20 -1.49 -23.86
CA LEU A 158 -6.63 -0.88 -22.66
C LEU A 158 -7.70 -0.69 -21.57
N LYS A 159 -8.87 -0.15 -21.92
CA LYS A 159 -9.98 0.03 -20.98
C LYS A 159 -10.53 -1.32 -20.49
N GLU A 160 -10.73 -2.29 -21.37
CA GLU A 160 -11.15 -3.64 -21.02
C GLU A 160 -10.19 -4.28 -20.00
N MET A 161 -8.89 -4.14 -20.22
CA MET A 161 -7.88 -4.67 -19.31
C MET A 161 -7.78 -3.88 -18.00
N ALA A 162 -8.00 -2.56 -18.02
CA ALA A 162 -8.09 -1.74 -16.80
C ALA A 162 -9.24 -2.20 -15.90
N PHE A 163 -10.38 -2.57 -16.48
CA PHE A 163 -11.54 -3.05 -15.72
C PHE A 163 -11.39 -4.50 -15.24
N ASN A 164 -10.87 -5.40 -16.09
CA ASN A 164 -10.79 -6.82 -15.78
C ASN A 164 -9.58 -7.16 -14.90
N ASN A 165 -8.42 -6.53 -15.16
CA ASN A 165 -7.14 -6.79 -14.50
C ASN A 165 -6.44 -5.47 -14.10
N PRO A 166 -7.05 -4.63 -13.24
CA PRO A 166 -6.52 -3.31 -12.90
C PRO A 166 -5.09 -3.34 -12.35
N LYS A 167 -4.78 -4.35 -11.52
CA LYS A 167 -3.44 -4.52 -10.93
C LYS A 167 -2.36 -4.69 -11.99
N GLU A 168 -2.65 -5.41 -13.07
CA GLU A 168 -1.65 -5.63 -14.12
C GLU A 168 -1.34 -4.34 -14.88
N ILE A 169 -2.37 -3.55 -15.21
CA ILE A 169 -2.18 -2.23 -15.85
C ILE A 169 -1.39 -1.31 -14.94
N ILE A 170 -1.80 -1.17 -13.68
CA ILE A 170 -1.12 -0.31 -12.71
C ILE A 170 0.35 -0.73 -12.58
N ASN A 171 0.61 -2.02 -12.42
CA ASN A 171 1.98 -2.53 -12.28
C ASN A 171 2.85 -2.25 -13.52
N LYS A 172 2.28 -2.23 -14.73
CA LYS A 172 3.02 -1.95 -15.96
C LYS A 172 3.21 -0.45 -16.22
N LEU A 173 2.20 0.37 -15.94
CA LEU A 173 2.23 1.80 -16.22
C LEU A 173 2.88 2.64 -15.10
N GLU A 174 2.90 2.14 -13.86
CA GLU A 174 3.61 2.75 -12.73
C GLU A 174 4.94 2.04 -12.43
N ALA A 175 5.38 1.16 -13.33
CA ALA A 175 6.66 0.48 -13.20
C ALA A 175 7.81 1.49 -13.23
N LYS A 176 8.90 1.23 -12.50
CA LYS A 176 10.08 2.10 -12.51
C LYS A 176 10.70 2.24 -13.92
N ASP A 177 10.60 1.18 -14.71
CA ASP A 177 11.08 1.10 -16.09
C ASP A 177 10.06 1.62 -17.12
N PHE A 178 8.87 2.07 -16.68
CA PHE A 178 7.80 2.52 -17.58
C PHE A 178 8.27 3.59 -18.55
N GLU A 179 9.02 4.59 -18.09
CA GLU A 179 9.49 5.69 -18.95
C GLU A 179 10.37 5.19 -20.10
N SER A 180 11.32 4.29 -19.79
CA SER A 180 12.19 3.68 -20.80
C SER A 180 11.41 2.78 -21.76
N GLN A 181 10.45 2.00 -21.22
CA GLN A 181 9.54 1.17 -22.01
C GLN A 181 8.63 2.01 -22.92
N TYR A 182 8.18 3.17 -22.43
CA TYR A 182 7.33 4.10 -23.15
C TYR A 182 8.09 4.78 -24.30
N ILE A 183 9.30 5.27 -24.04
CA ILE A 183 10.16 5.87 -25.08
C ILE A 183 10.50 4.82 -26.15
N SER A 184 10.86 3.60 -25.72
CA SER A 184 11.04 2.50 -26.65
C SER A 184 9.77 2.28 -27.46
N ALA A 185 8.60 2.27 -26.82
CA ALA A 185 7.36 2.01 -27.51
C ALA A 185 7.04 3.08 -28.56
N GLN A 186 7.21 4.34 -28.20
CA GLN A 186 7.01 5.47 -29.09
C GLN A 186 7.95 5.41 -30.30
N ALA A 187 9.21 5.02 -30.11
CA ALA A 187 10.17 4.85 -31.20
C ALA A 187 9.74 3.78 -32.22
N TYR A 188 9.08 2.70 -31.79
CA TYR A 188 8.49 1.71 -32.71
C TYR A 188 7.26 2.27 -33.43
N VAL A 189 6.37 2.98 -32.71
CA VAL A 189 5.13 3.52 -33.30
C VAL A 189 5.43 4.56 -34.37
N GLU A 190 6.42 5.43 -34.15
CA GLU A 190 6.91 6.42 -35.12
C GLU A 190 7.81 5.82 -36.20
N GLY A 191 8.12 4.51 -36.10
CA GLY A 191 8.95 3.82 -37.09
C GLY A 191 10.42 4.23 -37.07
N ILE A 192 10.93 4.79 -35.97
CA ILE A 192 12.35 5.14 -35.79
C ILE A 192 13.19 3.87 -35.65
N VAL A 193 12.67 2.88 -34.92
CA VAL A 193 13.28 1.57 -34.73
C VAL A 193 12.35 0.48 -35.24
N LYS A 194 12.95 -0.64 -35.66
CA LYS A 194 12.21 -1.83 -36.08
C LYS A 194 12.99 -3.09 -35.74
N ASN A 195 12.29 -4.22 -35.75
CA ASN A 195 12.95 -5.52 -35.76
C ASN A 195 13.49 -5.80 -37.17
N ASN A 196 14.66 -6.44 -37.25
CA ASN A 196 15.15 -6.98 -38.51
C ASN A 196 14.20 -8.09 -39.05
N GLN A 197 14.37 -8.47 -40.32
CA GLN A 197 13.51 -9.51 -40.93
C GLN A 197 13.53 -10.85 -40.17
N GLY A 198 14.63 -11.16 -39.49
CA GLY A 198 14.77 -12.37 -38.66
C GLY A 198 14.19 -12.25 -37.25
N GLN A 199 13.70 -11.08 -36.83
CA GLN A 199 13.27 -10.78 -35.47
C GLN A 199 14.33 -11.11 -34.38
N THR A 200 15.60 -11.09 -34.75
CA THR A 200 16.75 -11.39 -33.87
C THR A 200 17.50 -10.14 -33.44
N LYS A 201 17.14 -8.96 -33.97
CA LYS A 201 17.81 -7.69 -33.65
C LYS A 201 16.83 -6.54 -33.72
N VAL A 202 17.06 -5.54 -32.88
CA VAL A 202 16.46 -4.21 -33.01
C VAL A 202 17.46 -3.33 -33.76
N VAL A 203 16.99 -2.70 -34.83
CA VAL A 203 17.79 -1.89 -35.74
C VAL A 203 17.16 -0.51 -35.93
N TRP A 204 17.98 0.47 -36.28
CA TRP A 204 17.49 1.77 -36.76
C TRP A 204 16.81 1.59 -38.13
N THR A 205 15.66 2.23 -38.33
CA THR A 205 14.89 2.07 -39.57
C THR A 205 15.60 2.68 -40.78
N ASP A 206 16.41 3.72 -40.59
CA ASP A 206 17.11 4.47 -41.64
C ASP A 206 18.47 3.85 -42.03
N THR A 207 19.28 3.47 -41.06
CA THR A 207 20.64 2.94 -41.31
C THR A 207 20.73 1.42 -41.30
N GLU A 208 19.72 0.71 -40.77
CA GLU A 208 19.75 -0.73 -40.47
C GLU A 208 20.88 -1.14 -39.50
N GLU A 209 21.51 -0.18 -38.83
CA GLU A 209 22.53 -0.45 -37.82
C GLU A 209 21.91 -1.11 -36.59
N THR A 210 22.61 -2.09 -36.03
CA THR A 210 22.13 -2.87 -34.88
C THR A 210 22.24 -2.07 -33.59
N ILE A 211 21.12 -1.94 -32.88
CA ILE A 211 21.06 -1.37 -31.54
C ILE A 211 21.32 -2.48 -30.50
N LEU A 212 20.53 -3.56 -30.58
CA LEU A 212 20.64 -4.70 -29.69
C LEU A 212 20.26 -6.01 -30.40
N THR A 213 20.77 -7.12 -29.88
CA THR A 213 20.44 -8.48 -30.33
C THR A 213 19.42 -9.09 -29.39
N LEU A 214 18.40 -9.73 -29.96
CA LEU A 214 17.32 -10.42 -29.26
C LEU A 214 17.60 -11.92 -29.22
N ALA A 215 17.35 -12.54 -28.07
CA ALA A 215 17.28 -13.99 -27.96
C ALA A 215 15.95 -14.51 -28.53
N VAL A 216 15.88 -15.83 -28.74
CA VAL A 216 14.69 -16.49 -29.31
C VAL A 216 13.52 -16.34 -28.34
N GLY A 217 12.46 -15.68 -28.80
CA GLY A 217 11.22 -15.46 -28.03
C GLY A 217 11.17 -14.13 -27.26
N GLU A 218 12.23 -13.34 -27.29
CA GLU A 218 12.23 -11.99 -26.72
C GLU A 218 11.47 -11.01 -27.62
N VAL A 219 10.88 -9.98 -27.00
CA VAL A 219 10.08 -8.97 -27.70
C VAL A 219 10.88 -7.67 -27.81
N GLY A 220 11.11 -7.23 -29.04
CA GLY A 220 12.01 -6.11 -29.34
C GLY A 220 11.72 -4.80 -28.61
N ASN A 221 10.46 -4.44 -28.38
CA ASN A 221 10.12 -3.21 -27.64
C ASN A 221 10.41 -3.34 -26.14
N ILE A 222 10.20 -4.53 -25.56
CA ILE A 222 10.43 -4.77 -24.13
C ILE A 222 11.93 -4.77 -23.85
N GLU A 223 12.71 -5.47 -24.68
CA GLU A 223 14.16 -5.54 -24.48
C GLU A 223 14.86 -4.22 -24.79
N LEU A 224 14.37 -3.45 -25.76
CA LEU A 224 14.88 -2.10 -25.97
C LEU A 224 14.57 -1.21 -24.75
N GLY A 225 13.35 -1.27 -24.20
CA GLY A 225 13.01 -0.55 -22.97
C GLY A 225 13.90 -0.94 -21.78
N ASN A 226 14.16 -2.24 -21.59
CA ASN A 226 15.07 -2.73 -20.55
C ASN A 226 16.50 -2.23 -20.76
N PHE A 227 16.99 -2.32 -22.00
CA PHE A 227 18.31 -1.81 -22.37
C PHE A 227 18.47 -0.32 -22.06
N LEU A 228 17.47 0.49 -22.41
CA LEU A 228 17.47 1.94 -22.14
C LEU A 228 17.49 2.24 -20.63
N ASN A 229 16.81 1.42 -19.82
CA ASN A 229 16.76 1.58 -18.37
C ASN A 229 18.04 1.14 -17.64
N ASN A 230 18.93 0.38 -18.30
CA ASN A 230 20.13 -0.17 -17.65
C ASN A 230 21.19 0.88 -17.28
N GLY A 231 21.05 2.12 -17.76
CA GLY A 231 21.94 3.23 -17.40
C GLY A 231 23.38 3.11 -17.92
N SER A 232 23.63 2.22 -18.87
CA SER A 232 24.93 2.14 -19.56
C SER A 232 25.14 3.34 -20.48
N ASP A 233 26.40 3.73 -20.73
CA ASP A 233 26.71 4.84 -21.64
C ASP A 233 26.11 4.65 -23.04
N GLN A 234 26.10 3.41 -23.53
CA GLN A 234 25.47 3.06 -24.81
C GLN A 234 23.94 3.24 -24.77
N ALA A 235 23.31 2.90 -23.64
CA ALA A 235 21.88 3.09 -23.45
C ALA A 235 21.51 4.58 -23.43
N VAL A 236 22.30 5.41 -22.72
CA VAL A 236 22.11 6.87 -22.69
C VAL A 236 22.27 7.48 -24.07
N ASN A 237 23.32 7.11 -24.82
CA ASN A 237 23.53 7.59 -26.18
C ASN A 237 22.39 7.18 -27.13
N THR A 238 21.90 5.95 -26.98
CA THR A 238 20.75 5.44 -27.77
C THR A 238 19.48 6.21 -27.41
N LEU A 239 19.23 6.48 -26.13
CA LEU A 239 18.09 7.25 -25.65
C LEU A 239 18.09 8.67 -26.22
N GLN A 240 19.24 9.34 -26.19
CA GLN A 240 19.41 10.68 -26.76
C GLN A 240 19.18 10.68 -28.28
N ALA A 241 19.69 9.66 -28.98
CA ALA A 241 19.46 9.51 -30.42
C ALA A 241 17.97 9.28 -30.75
N ILE A 242 17.26 8.48 -29.95
CA ILE A 242 15.80 8.30 -30.08
C ILE A 242 15.09 9.62 -29.82
N ALA A 243 15.42 10.33 -28.74
CA ALA A 243 14.79 11.61 -28.37
C ALA A 243 14.92 12.65 -29.49
N HIS A 244 16.12 12.80 -30.05
CA HIS A 244 16.36 13.69 -31.20
C HIS A 244 15.54 13.28 -32.43
N LYS A 245 15.45 11.97 -32.73
CA LYS A 245 14.63 11.48 -33.86
C LYS A 245 13.13 11.62 -33.63
N LEU A 246 12.68 11.62 -32.38
CA LEU A 246 11.29 11.93 -32.00
C LEU A 246 10.97 13.43 -32.09
N GLY A 247 11.94 14.28 -32.42
CA GLY A 247 11.76 15.73 -32.42
C GLY A 247 11.61 16.32 -31.02
N ILE A 248 11.98 15.56 -29.99
CA ILE A 248 12.21 16.08 -28.63
C ILE A 248 13.60 16.71 -28.69
N ASP A 249 13.71 17.82 -29.42
CA ASP A 249 14.94 18.58 -29.42
C ASP A 249 15.22 19.01 -27.98
N SER A 250 16.43 18.75 -27.50
CA SER A 250 17.02 19.39 -26.32
C SER A 250 17.15 20.92 -26.46
N ASN A 251 16.57 21.50 -27.51
CA ASN A 251 16.30 22.92 -27.66
C ASN A 251 15.07 23.35 -26.83
N THR A 252 15.21 23.26 -25.51
CA THR A 252 15.10 24.51 -24.74
C THR A 252 16.27 25.43 -25.15
N THR A 253 16.21 25.95 -26.37
CA THR A 253 16.81 27.24 -26.70
C THR A 253 16.05 28.21 -25.79
N THR A 254 16.66 28.88 -24.80
CA THR A 254 17.37 30.15 -25.03
C THR A 254 16.87 30.94 -26.25
N ALA A 255 15.56 30.95 -26.47
CA ALA A 255 14.82 32.04 -27.08
C ALA A 255 14.00 32.62 -25.92
N SER A 256 14.51 33.60 -25.18
CA SER A 256 14.22 35.00 -25.49
C SER A 256 12.73 35.24 -25.84
N VAL A 257 11.82 34.66 -25.06
CA VAL A 257 10.54 35.33 -24.79
C VAL A 257 10.90 36.46 -23.84
N SER A 258 11.09 37.64 -24.42
CA SER A 258 11.21 38.92 -23.74
C SER A 258 9.88 39.32 -23.09
N LEU A 259 9.40 38.52 -22.15
CA LEU A 259 8.37 38.87 -21.19
C LEU A 259 8.87 38.39 -19.83
N ASP A 260 9.12 39.37 -18.96
CA ASP A 260 9.35 39.25 -17.52
C ASP A 260 10.76 39.00 -16.98
N ASP A 261 11.74 39.66 -17.60
CA ASP A 261 13.05 39.95 -16.97
C ASP A 261 12.91 40.87 -15.73
N SER A 262 11.77 41.56 -15.54
CA SER A 262 11.46 42.29 -14.30
C SER A 262 10.98 41.36 -13.19
N LEU A 263 10.25 40.30 -13.52
CA LEU A 263 9.61 39.41 -12.56
C LEU A 263 10.62 38.38 -12.03
N ILE A 264 11.57 37.95 -12.86
CA ILE A 264 12.73 37.14 -12.41
C ILE A 264 13.65 37.98 -11.52
N LYS A 265 13.96 39.24 -11.90
CA LYS A 265 14.74 40.15 -11.04
C LYS A 265 14.05 40.45 -9.71
N GLU A 266 12.73 40.56 -9.70
CA GLU A 266 11.94 40.73 -8.48
C GLU A 266 11.98 39.48 -7.60
N LYS A 267 11.87 38.29 -8.19
CA LYS A 267 11.97 37.01 -7.46
C LYS A 267 13.38 36.75 -6.94
N ASP A 268 14.42 37.06 -7.71
CA ASP A 268 15.81 36.93 -7.26
C ASP A 268 16.16 37.96 -6.18
N ALA A 269 15.62 39.19 -6.27
CA ALA A 269 15.73 40.17 -5.20
C ALA A 269 15.00 39.72 -3.92
N GLU A 270 13.83 39.10 -4.06
CA GLU A 270 13.07 38.57 -2.93
C GLU A 270 13.76 37.35 -2.29
N ILE A 271 14.34 36.46 -3.10
CA ILE A 271 15.15 35.33 -2.60
C ILE A 271 16.36 35.85 -1.82
N LYS A 272 17.06 36.87 -2.35
CA LYS A 272 18.20 37.48 -1.66
C LYS A 272 17.78 38.14 -0.34
N ARG A 273 16.62 38.82 -0.34
CA ARG A 273 16.06 39.43 0.88
C ARG A 273 15.67 38.39 1.93
N LEU A 274 15.09 37.27 1.51
CA LEU A 274 14.76 36.16 2.41
C LEU A 274 16.01 35.47 2.96
N GLN A 275 17.05 35.30 2.14
CA GLN A 275 18.36 34.80 2.60
C GLN A 275 19.02 35.76 3.60
N GLU A 276 18.96 37.07 3.37
CA GLU A 276 19.43 38.07 4.32
C GLU A 276 18.62 38.04 5.61
N GLN A 277 17.28 37.90 5.55
CA GLN A 277 16.45 37.74 6.76
C GLN A 277 16.75 36.46 7.54
N ILE A 278 17.05 35.35 6.88
CA ILE A 278 17.46 34.11 7.55
C ILE A 278 18.81 34.31 8.22
N THR A 279 19.78 34.90 7.53
CA THR A 279 21.11 35.19 8.08
C THR A 279 21.03 36.17 9.26
N GLN A 280 20.13 37.16 9.18
CA GLN A 280 19.89 38.12 10.26
C GLN A 280 19.20 37.46 11.46
N LYS A 281 18.23 36.57 11.24
CA LYS A 281 17.60 35.78 12.31
C LYS A 281 18.58 34.81 12.96
N GLU A 282 19.48 34.22 12.19
CA GLU A 282 20.56 33.37 12.71
C GLU A 282 21.62 34.17 13.48
N ALA A 283 21.84 35.44 13.12
CA ALA A 283 22.69 36.36 13.88
C ALA A 283 22.00 36.91 15.15
N ASP A 284 20.69 37.19 15.10
CA ASP A 284 19.90 37.71 16.22
C ASP A 284 19.50 36.61 17.23
N THR A 285 19.64 35.34 16.85
CA THR A 285 19.63 34.22 17.80
C THR A 285 21.03 33.63 17.90
N SER A 286 21.94 34.40 18.51
CA SER A 286 23.23 33.91 18.97
C SER A 286 23.00 32.67 19.83
N LYS A 287 23.20 31.50 19.22
CA LYS A 287 23.19 30.21 19.92
C LYS A 287 24.21 30.23 21.05
N ASP A 288 25.24 31.07 20.94
CA ASP A 288 26.27 31.26 21.95
C ASP A 288 25.75 32.02 23.19
N ASP A 289 24.85 33.00 23.03
CA ASP A 289 24.24 33.70 24.17
C ASP A 289 23.22 32.82 24.89
N LEU A 290 22.47 31.98 24.16
CA LEU A 290 21.53 31.03 24.76
C LEU A 290 22.27 29.91 25.51
N ILE A 291 23.40 29.44 24.97
CA ILE A 291 24.27 28.46 25.64
C ILE A 291 24.91 29.09 26.88
N ALA A 292 25.37 30.34 26.82
CA ALA A 292 25.91 31.04 27.98
C ALA A 292 24.84 31.24 29.08
N GLN A 293 23.59 31.55 28.71
CA GLN A 293 22.50 31.73 29.66
C GLN A 293 22.05 30.41 30.30
N LEU A 294 22.00 29.31 29.53
CA LEU A 294 21.72 27.97 30.04
C LEU A 294 22.82 27.43 30.94
N GLN A 295 24.09 27.73 30.63
CA GLN A 295 25.22 27.36 31.48
C GLN A 295 25.26 28.18 32.78
N ALA A 296 24.87 29.46 32.73
CA ALA A 296 24.70 30.29 33.93
C ALA A 296 23.58 29.77 34.84
N GLN A 297 22.43 29.39 34.27
CA GLN A 297 21.31 28.80 35.04
C GLN A 297 21.66 27.44 35.65
N LEU A 298 22.43 26.60 34.95
CA LEU A 298 22.90 25.31 35.49
C LEU A 298 23.91 25.50 36.62
N ALA A 299 24.79 26.50 36.52
CA ALA A 299 25.74 26.83 37.58
C ALA A 299 25.04 27.37 38.84
N GLU A 300 23.98 28.16 38.67
CA GLU A 300 23.18 28.73 39.76
C GLU A 300 22.31 27.66 40.45
N ALA A 301 21.72 26.73 39.68
CA ALA A 301 21.01 25.57 40.21
C ALA A 301 21.91 24.59 40.98
N SER A 302 23.20 24.49 40.61
CA SER A 302 24.17 23.60 41.29
C SER A 302 24.73 24.15 42.62
N LYS A 303 24.50 25.44 42.93
CA LYS A 303 24.96 26.08 44.19
C LYS A 303 23.89 26.11 45.28
N GLY A 304 22.65 25.76 44.98
CA GLY A 304 21.54 25.71 45.94
C GLY A 304 21.27 24.32 46.50
N GLY A 305 22.29 23.66 47.05
CA GLY A 305 22.16 22.36 47.70
C GLY A 305 22.23 22.48 49.22
N ASN A 306 21.14 22.87 49.87
CA ASN A 306 20.76 22.37 51.19
C ASN A 306 19.42 22.92 51.68
N GLU A 307 18.71 22.04 52.37
CA GLU A 307 17.60 22.25 53.30
C GLU A 307 16.14 22.17 52.80
N GLU A 308 15.51 21.14 53.35
CA GLU A 308 14.17 21.06 53.93
C GLU A 308 12.91 21.05 53.05
N ILE A 309 12.21 19.94 53.24
CA ILE A 309 10.82 19.64 52.92
C ILE A 309 9.92 20.72 53.53
N VAL A 310 9.22 21.49 52.70
CA VAL A 310 7.97 22.19 53.07
C VAL A 310 6.94 22.04 51.95
N VAL A 311 5.72 21.74 52.37
CA VAL A 311 4.53 21.41 51.59
C VAL A 311 3.75 22.70 51.23
N VAL A 312 2.94 22.64 50.16
CA VAL A 312 1.73 23.45 49.81
C VAL A 312 2.01 24.82 49.12
N PRO A 313 1.14 25.35 48.23
CA PRO A 313 0.54 24.80 47.00
C PRO A 313 0.56 25.81 45.80
N GLU A 314 0.02 25.37 44.65
CA GLU A 314 -0.61 26.15 43.57
C GLU A 314 0.14 27.32 42.88
N THR A 315 0.30 27.21 41.56
CA THR A 315 -0.48 28.05 40.63
C THR A 315 -0.39 27.56 39.17
N SER A 316 -1.53 27.08 38.67
CA SER A 316 -2.11 27.32 37.34
C SER A 316 -1.15 27.46 36.14
N GLY A 317 -0.50 26.37 35.76
CA GLY A 317 -0.13 26.16 34.36
C GLY A 317 -1.33 25.54 33.64
N ASP A 318 -1.80 26.16 32.57
CA ASP A 318 -2.85 25.59 31.71
C ASP A 318 -2.35 24.28 31.11
N LEU A 319 -2.68 23.17 31.78
CA LEU A 319 -2.52 21.84 31.22
C LEU A 319 -3.27 21.77 29.91
N THR A 320 -2.59 21.36 28.87
CA THR A 320 -3.20 21.04 27.58
C THR A 320 -4.05 19.77 27.71
N LEU A 321 -5.00 19.56 26.79
CA LEU A 321 -5.92 18.40 26.83
C LEU A 321 -5.15 17.07 26.82
N GLU A 322 -4.09 16.99 26.03
CA GLU A 322 -3.24 15.80 25.88
C GLU A 322 -2.46 15.50 27.17
N GLU A 323 -1.90 16.53 27.81
CA GLU A 323 -1.21 16.39 29.10
C GLU A 323 -2.18 16.00 30.23
N ALA A 324 -3.40 16.54 30.21
CA ALA A 324 -4.43 16.19 31.19
C ALA A 324 -4.87 14.73 31.05
N GLN A 325 -5.07 14.23 29.82
CA GLN A 325 -5.38 12.82 29.57
C GLN A 325 -4.23 11.89 29.97
N ALA A 326 -2.98 12.27 29.68
CA ALA A 326 -1.81 11.50 30.07
C ALA A 326 -1.68 11.38 31.60
N LYS A 327 -1.87 12.50 32.33
CA LYS A 327 -1.88 12.49 33.81
C LYS A 327 -3.03 11.66 34.38
N TYR A 328 -4.19 11.65 33.72
CA TYR A 328 -5.32 10.82 34.14
C TYR A 328 -5.02 9.32 34.02
N LEU A 329 -4.42 8.92 32.90
CA LEU A 329 -3.99 7.54 32.67
C LEU A 329 -2.94 7.10 33.71
N ASP A 330 -2.00 7.98 34.04
CA ASP A 330 -0.96 7.72 35.03
C ASP A 330 -1.55 7.56 36.46
N LYS A 331 -2.46 8.47 36.86
CA LYS A 331 -3.07 8.44 38.20
C LYS A 331 -4.05 7.29 38.41
N PHE A 332 -4.87 6.95 37.41
CA PHE A 332 -5.98 6.01 37.56
C PHE A 332 -5.79 4.69 36.81
N GLY A 333 -4.71 4.52 36.04
CA GLY A 333 -4.39 3.29 35.31
C GLY A 333 -5.38 2.93 34.20
N LYS A 334 -6.23 3.88 33.78
CA LYS A 334 -7.27 3.69 32.75
C LYS A 334 -7.46 4.97 31.94
N GLU A 335 -7.82 4.80 30.66
CA GLU A 335 -8.14 5.93 29.79
C GLU A 335 -9.41 6.65 30.24
N VAL A 336 -9.49 7.96 29.93
CA VAL A 336 -10.69 8.77 30.17
C VAL A 336 -11.85 8.18 29.35
N GLY A 337 -13.00 7.97 29.98
CA GLY A 337 -14.17 7.40 29.32
C GLY A 337 -14.60 8.22 28.08
N PRO A 338 -15.13 7.60 27.02
CA PRO A 338 -15.42 8.28 25.74
C PRO A 338 -16.28 9.54 25.86
N ARG A 339 -17.15 9.61 26.88
CA ARG A 339 -18.01 10.76 27.16
C ARG A 339 -17.26 11.99 27.68
N PHE A 340 -16.12 11.81 28.34
CA PHE A 340 -15.36 12.86 29.02
C PHE A 340 -13.97 13.10 28.41
N LYS A 341 -13.64 12.38 27.34
CA LYS A 341 -12.30 12.42 26.72
C LYS A 341 -11.90 13.84 26.27
N ASN A 342 -12.84 14.65 25.81
CA ASN A 342 -12.57 16.02 25.33
C ASN A 342 -12.97 17.11 26.34
N ASP A 343 -13.32 16.74 27.57
CA ASP A 343 -13.76 17.68 28.61
C ASP A 343 -12.62 17.94 29.61
N ILE A 344 -11.82 18.96 29.30
CA ILE A 344 -10.60 19.27 30.07
C ILE A 344 -10.92 19.68 31.51
N ASP A 345 -12.05 20.35 31.74
CA ASP A 345 -12.46 20.81 33.06
C ASP A 345 -12.88 19.62 33.93
N TRP A 346 -13.58 18.65 33.34
CA TRP A 346 -13.90 17.39 34.01
C TRP A 346 -12.63 16.60 34.37
N ILE A 347 -11.68 16.47 33.43
CA ILE A 347 -10.41 15.75 33.67
C ILE A 347 -9.59 16.45 34.77
N LYS A 348 -9.49 17.78 34.76
CA LYS A 348 -8.82 18.57 35.81
C LYS A 348 -9.50 18.37 37.18
N ALA A 349 -10.83 18.41 37.23
CA ALA A 349 -11.60 18.19 38.46
C ALA A 349 -11.42 16.78 39.02
N GLU A 350 -11.36 15.76 38.16
CA GLU A 350 -11.16 14.37 38.58
C GLU A 350 -9.71 14.09 39.00
N LEU A 351 -8.73 14.78 38.40
CA LEU A 351 -7.32 14.74 38.83
C LEU A 351 -7.09 15.40 40.19
N ALA A 352 -7.94 16.34 40.60
CA ALA A 352 -7.88 17.03 41.89
C ALA A 352 -8.52 16.22 43.04
N LYS A 353 -9.32 15.19 42.74
CA LYS A 353 -9.80 14.20 43.72
C LYS A 353 -8.73 13.16 44.00
#